data_AF-A0A2V9W6T0-F1
#
_entry.id   AF-A0A2V9W6T0-F1
#
_cell.length_a   1.000
_cell.length_b   1.000
_cell.length_c   1.000
_cell.angle_alpha   90.00
_cell.angle_beta   90.00
_cell.angle_gamma   90.00
#
_symmetry.space_group_name_H-M   'P 1'
#
loop_
_entity.id
_entity.type
_entity.pdbx_description
1 polymer ?
#
loop_
_entity_poly.entity_id
_entity_poly.type
_entity_poly.pdbx_seq_one_letter_code
_entity_poly.pdbx_strand_id
1 'polypeptide(L)'
;MAKQRQEFVKARVRQLGKRLADLSMVNMDNIPHDRVGLGSTVKIFDNTKNEEMKYKLVTSEESDVAAGKISTTSPIGRALLNKKVGDEVIVDSPNGKRELEILSLSTIHEEIEGEAPKEAEA
;
A
#
# COMPACT_ATOMS: atom_id res chain seq x y z
N MET A 1 22.27 -40.67 19.78
CA MET A 1 21.04 -39.94 20.20
C MET A 1 21.30 -38.46 20.53
N ALA A 2 22.33 -38.07 21.29
CA ALA A 2 22.57 -36.64 21.63
C ALA A 2 23.06 -35.76 20.45
N LYS A 3 23.98 -36.27 19.62
CA LYS A 3 24.52 -35.53 18.45
C LYS A 3 23.45 -35.19 17.41
N GLN A 4 22.58 -36.13 17.06
CA GLN A 4 21.48 -35.92 16.10
C GLN A 4 20.50 -34.83 16.58
N ARG A 5 20.20 -34.76 17.88
CA ARG A 5 19.32 -33.72 18.43
C ARG A 5 19.97 -32.33 18.36
N GLN A 6 21.27 -32.22 18.64
CA GLN A 6 22.01 -30.97 18.44
C GLN A 6 22.02 -30.54 16.97
N GLU A 7 22.19 -31.48 16.05
CA GLU A 7 22.24 -31.20 14.61
C GLU A 7 20.89 -30.71 14.09
N PHE A 8 19.79 -31.33 14.54
CA PHE A 8 18.43 -30.89 14.24
C PHE A 8 18.13 -29.48 14.76
N VAL A 9 18.53 -29.18 16.00
CA VAL A 9 18.35 -27.83 16.58
C VAL A 9 19.17 -26.79 15.80
N LYS A 10 20.44 -27.10 15.45
CA LYS A 10 21.28 -26.20 14.65
C LYS A 10 20.74 -25.99 13.22
N ALA A 11 20.12 -27.00 12.63
CA ALA A 11 19.45 -26.88 11.34
C ALA A 11 18.24 -25.95 11.43
N ARG A 12 17.44 -26.08 12.50
CA ARG A 12 16.26 -25.24 12.73
C ARG A 12 16.61 -23.78 13.00
N VAL A 13 17.66 -23.52 13.78
CA VAL A 13 18.19 -22.16 13.99
C VAL A 13 18.64 -21.54 12.67
N ARG A 14 19.37 -22.28 11.82
CA ARG A 14 19.77 -21.80 10.49
C ARG A 14 18.58 -21.51 9.58
N GLN A 15 17.55 -22.37 9.61
CA GLN A 15 16.34 -22.18 8.81
C GLN A 15 15.55 -20.93 9.25
N LEU A 16 15.39 -20.72 10.56
CA LEU A 16 14.73 -19.54 11.12
C LEU A 16 15.54 -18.27 10.83
N GLY A 17 16.87 -18.32 10.97
CA GLY A 17 17.75 -17.21 10.63
C GLY A 17 17.68 -16.82 9.15
N LYS A 18 17.59 -17.79 8.24
CA LYS A 18 17.41 -17.53 6.80
C LYS A 18 16.08 -16.84 6.50
N ARG A 19 14.98 -17.33 7.10
CA ARG A 19 13.66 -16.68 6.97
C ARG A 19 13.65 -15.26 7.53
N LEU A 20 14.31 -15.04 8.67
CA LEU A 20 14.44 -13.71 9.26
C LEU A 20 15.26 -12.77 8.38
N ALA A 21 16.35 -13.27 7.78
CA ALA A 21 17.15 -12.52 6.82
C ALA A 21 16.35 -12.15 5.56
N ASP A 22 15.59 -13.09 5.01
CA ASP A 22 14.71 -12.88 3.86
C ASP A 22 13.63 -11.82 4.17
N LEU A 23 13.07 -11.84 5.39
CA LEU A 23 12.12 -10.83 5.88
C LEU A 23 12.78 -9.46 6.10
N SER A 24 14.01 -9.42 6.63
CA SER A 24 14.76 -8.17 6.84
C SER A 24 15.28 -7.53 5.56
N MET A 25 15.39 -8.30 4.47
CA MET A 25 15.70 -7.78 3.13
C MET A 25 14.49 -7.11 2.47
N VAL A 26 13.29 -7.27 3.03
CA VAL A 26 12.13 -6.46 2.64
C VAL A 26 12.30 -5.08 3.27
N ASN A 27 13.16 -4.26 2.65
CA ASN A 27 13.32 -2.86 3.01
C ASN A 27 11.98 -2.14 2.80
N MET A 28 11.29 -1.82 3.89
CA MET A 28 10.08 -1.00 3.90
C MET A 28 10.37 0.45 3.44
N ASP A 29 11.64 0.88 3.50
CA ASP A 29 12.17 2.14 2.94
C ASP A 29 12.22 2.17 1.40
N ASN A 30 12.24 1.00 0.76
CA ASN A 30 12.18 0.89 -0.70
C ASN A 30 10.74 0.90 -1.22
N ILE A 31 9.74 0.99 -0.33
CA ILE A 31 8.36 1.22 -0.72
C ILE A 31 8.21 2.74 -0.84
N PRO A 32 8.20 3.31 -2.05
CA PRO A 32 8.13 4.74 -2.23
C PRO A 32 6.89 5.30 -1.54
N HIS A 33 7.10 6.09 -0.47
CA HIS A 33 6.08 6.81 0.29
C HIS A 33 5.20 7.72 -0.58
N ASP A 34 5.72 8.06 -1.75
CA ASP A 34 5.13 8.99 -2.71
C ASP A 34 4.26 8.28 -3.76
N ARG A 35 4.02 6.97 -3.62
CA ARG A 35 3.26 6.18 -4.60
C ARG A 35 2.07 5.46 -3.99
N VAL A 36 0.94 5.49 -4.72
CA VAL A 36 -0.24 4.72 -4.33
C VAL A 36 0.07 3.23 -4.38
N GLY A 37 -0.07 2.56 -3.24
CA GLY A 37 0.08 1.12 -3.08
C GLY A 37 -1.14 0.45 -2.45
N LEU A 38 -1.03 -0.85 -2.23
CA LEU A 38 -2.01 -1.60 -1.45
C LEU A 38 -2.14 -0.99 -0.04
N GLY A 39 -3.36 -0.82 0.47
CA GLY A 39 -3.65 -0.22 1.77
C GLY A 39 -3.59 1.32 1.81
N SER A 40 -3.08 1.96 0.74
CA SER A 40 -3.02 3.43 0.68
C SER A 40 -4.41 4.03 0.49
N THR A 41 -4.62 5.19 1.10
CA THR A 41 -5.84 5.98 0.97
C THR A 41 -5.54 7.21 0.11
N VAL A 42 -6.23 7.35 -1.01
CA VAL A 42 -6.08 8.45 -1.94
C VAL A 42 -7.35 9.27 -2.01
N LYS A 43 -7.22 10.60 -1.96
CA LYS A 43 -8.28 11.49 -2.42
C LYS A 43 -8.01 11.86 -3.86
N ILE A 44 -9.04 11.72 -4.68
CA ILE A 44 -9.01 12.06 -6.08
C ILE A 44 -10.11 13.06 -6.40
N PHE A 45 -9.86 13.88 -7.41
CA PHE A 45 -10.86 14.75 -8.02
C PHE A 45 -11.30 14.15 -9.34
N ASP A 46 -12.59 13.89 -9.52
CA ASP A 46 -13.14 13.47 -10.81
C ASP A 46 -13.47 14.72 -11.62
N ASN A 47 -12.63 15.06 -12.60
CA ASN A 47 -12.81 16.25 -13.45
C ASN A 47 -14.03 16.12 -14.37
N THR A 48 -14.49 14.89 -14.63
CA THR A 48 -15.68 14.62 -15.44
C THR A 48 -16.97 14.90 -14.66
N LYS A 49 -16.97 14.63 -13.36
CA LYS A 49 -18.12 14.87 -12.47
C LYS A 49 -18.00 16.12 -11.60
N ASN A 50 -16.82 16.73 -11.57
CA ASN A 50 -16.48 17.86 -10.72
C ASN A 50 -16.68 17.57 -9.22
N GLU A 51 -16.39 16.33 -8.80
CA GLU A 51 -16.57 15.84 -7.42
C GLU A 51 -15.27 15.27 -6.84
N GLU A 52 -15.05 15.54 -5.55
CA GLU A 52 -13.99 14.92 -4.76
C GLU A 52 -14.42 13.56 -4.22
N MET A 53 -13.61 12.52 -4.46
CA MET A 53 -13.85 11.18 -3.95
C MET A 53 -12.63 10.65 -3.20
N LYS A 54 -12.88 9.91 -2.12
CA LYS A 54 -11.83 9.25 -1.33
C LYS A 54 -11.89 7.76 -1.56
N TYR A 55 -10.77 7.17 -1.98
CA TYR A 55 -10.64 5.74 -2.20
C TYR A 55 -9.52 5.11 -1.38
N LYS A 56 -9.77 3.90 -0.88
CA LYS A 56 -8.75 3.06 -0.25
C LYS A 56 -8.44 1.89 -1.16
N LEU A 57 -7.18 1.73 -1.56
CA LEU A 57 -6.76 0.58 -2.36
C LEU A 57 -6.67 -0.64 -1.45
N VAL A 58 -7.42 -1.69 -1.79
CA VAL A 58 -7.49 -2.93 -1.04
C VAL A 58 -7.35 -4.13 -1.97
N THR A 59 -7.32 -5.33 -1.40
CA THR A 59 -7.37 -6.57 -2.17
C THR A 59 -8.76 -6.76 -2.81
N SER A 60 -8.86 -7.63 -3.82
CA SER A 60 -10.14 -7.94 -4.47
C SER A 60 -11.17 -8.54 -3.51
N GLU A 61 -10.72 -9.27 -2.49
CA GLU A 61 -11.59 -9.89 -1.48
C GLU A 61 -12.23 -8.85 -0.54
N GLU A 62 -11.58 -7.70 -0.33
CA GLU A 62 -12.03 -6.65 0.59
C GLU A 62 -12.61 -5.42 -0.12
N SER A 63 -12.76 -5.49 -1.45
CA SER A 63 -13.24 -4.37 -2.24
C SER A 63 -14.73 -4.11 -2.02
N ASP A 64 -15.06 -2.85 -1.76
CA ASP A 64 -16.41 -2.38 -1.51
C ASP A 64 -16.54 -0.95 -2.04
N VAL A 65 -17.19 -0.80 -3.20
CA VAL A 65 -17.35 0.47 -3.88
C VAL A 65 -18.21 1.44 -3.05
N ALA A 66 -19.17 0.93 -2.27
CA ALA A 66 -20.04 1.76 -1.45
C ALA A 66 -19.27 2.38 -0.26
N ALA A 67 -18.30 1.64 0.29
CA ALA A 67 -17.41 2.12 1.33
C ALA A 67 -16.17 2.86 0.81
N GLY A 68 -16.06 3.08 -0.52
CA GLY A 68 -14.88 3.70 -1.13
C GLY A 68 -13.63 2.82 -1.14
N LYS A 69 -13.77 1.50 -1.00
CA LYS A 69 -12.67 0.53 -1.08
C LYS A 69 -12.56 -0.03 -2.50
N ILE A 70 -11.47 0.28 -3.20
CA ILE A 70 -11.25 -0.15 -4.58
C ILE A 70 -10.19 -1.25 -4.61
N SER A 71 -10.45 -2.32 -5.36
CA SER A 71 -9.45 -3.37 -5.55
C SER A 71 -8.28 -2.90 -6.41
N THR A 72 -7.07 -3.35 -6.09
CA THR A 72 -5.89 -3.18 -6.96
C THR A 72 -6.04 -3.84 -8.33
N THR A 73 -6.98 -4.78 -8.48
CA THR A 73 -7.29 -5.46 -9.75
C THR A 73 -8.26 -4.69 -10.66
N SER A 74 -8.99 -3.71 -10.12
CA SER A 74 -9.96 -2.92 -10.89
C SER A 74 -9.27 -1.93 -11.85
N PRO A 75 -9.91 -1.51 -12.96
CA PRO A 75 -9.34 -0.51 -13.87
C PRO A 75 -8.88 0.78 -13.16
N ILE A 76 -9.70 1.28 -12.22
CA ILE A 76 -9.37 2.45 -11.39
C ILE A 76 -8.18 2.15 -10.48
N GLY A 77 -8.17 1.02 -9.78
CA GLY A 77 -7.08 0.65 -8.87
C GLY A 77 -5.74 0.44 -9.59
N ARG A 78 -5.75 -0.17 -10.79
CA ARG A 78 -4.56 -0.33 -11.64
C ARG A 78 -4.05 1.00 -12.18
N ALA A 79 -4.96 1.91 -12.54
CA ALA A 79 -4.59 3.24 -13.04
C ALA A 79 -3.99 4.13 -11.93
N LEU A 80 -4.48 3.99 -10.70
CA LEU A 80 -3.95 4.70 -9.53
C LEU A 80 -2.65 4.08 -8.99
N LEU A 81 -2.40 2.79 -9.23
CA LEU A 81 -1.20 2.11 -8.74
C LEU A 81 0.08 2.79 -9.26
N ASN A 82 1.06 3.00 -8.38
CA ASN A 82 2.33 3.70 -8.67
C ASN A 82 2.22 5.19 -9.03
N LYS A 83 1.04 5.80 -8.90
CA LYS A 83 0.86 7.24 -9.14
C LYS A 83 1.21 8.09 -7.94
N LYS A 84 1.49 9.35 -8.17
CA LYS A 84 1.91 10.32 -7.16
C LYS A 84 0.82 11.36 -6.90
N VAL A 85 0.97 12.15 -5.83
CA VAL A 85 0.13 13.32 -5.60
C VAL A 85 0.35 14.34 -6.72
N GLY A 86 -0.74 14.90 -7.26
CA GLY A 86 -0.74 15.82 -8.39
C GLY A 86 -0.66 15.15 -9.77
N ASP A 87 -0.66 13.82 -9.83
CA ASP A 87 -0.65 13.09 -11.10
C ASP A 87 -2.09 12.93 -11.62
N GLU A 88 -2.30 13.19 -12.90
CA GLU A 88 -3.59 12.99 -13.58
C GLU A 88 -3.62 11.60 -14.26
N VAL A 89 -4.75 10.91 -14.12
CA VAL A 89 -4.97 9.61 -14.74
C VAL A 89 -6.29 9.55 -15.49
N ILE A 90 -6.22 9.05 -16.71
CA ILE A 90 -7.39 8.78 -17.54
C ILE A 90 -7.73 7.30 -17.36
N VAL A 91 -8.92 7.02 -16.82
CA VAL A 91 -9.42 5.66 -16.65
C VAL A 91 -10.50 5.39 -17.67
N ASP A 92 -10.26 4.42 -18.56
CA ASP A 92 -11.27 3.86 -19.43
C ASP A 92 -12.15 2.90 -18.63
N SER A 93 -13.30 3.38 -18.18
CA SER A 93 -14.35 2.57 -17.56
C SER A 93 -15.40 2.22 -18.63
N PRO A 94 -16.11 1.08 -18.52
CA PRO A 94 -17.24 0.77 -19.42
C PRO A 94 -18.33 1.87 -19.45
N ASN A 95 -18.39 2.74 -18.44
CA ASN A 95 -19.27 3.91 -18.40
C ASN A 95 -18.68 5.19 -19.04
N GLY A 96 -17.55 5.11 -19.75
CA GLY A 96 -16.86 6.25 -20.37
C GLY A 96 -15.51 6.56 -19.74
N LYS A 97 -14.76 7.43 -20.42
CA LYS A 97 -13.46 7.94 -19.94
C LYS A 97 -13.70 8.84 -18.73
N ARG A 98 -12.97 8.59 -17.65
CA ARG A 98 -12.95 9.46 -16.47
C ARG A 98 -11.55 10.01 -16.27
N GLU A 99 -11.46 11.31 -16.15
CA GLU A 99 -10.22 12.01 -15.80
C GLU A 99 -10.21 12.20 -14.29
N LEU A 100 -9.25 11.57 -13.63
CA LEU A 100 -9.09 11.59 -12.18
C LEU A 100 -7.75 12.25 -11.86
N GLU A 101 -7.77 13.26 -11.00
CA GLU A 101 -6.57 13.93 -10.50
C GLU A 101 -6.33 13.51 -9.05
N ILE A 102 -5.09 13.17 -8.67
CA ILE A 102 -4.77 12.77 -7.31
C ILE A 102 -4.47 14.01 -6.46
N LEU A 103 -5.39 14.37 -5.56
CA LEU A 103 -5.25 15.54 -4.69
C LEU A 103 -4.36 15.27 -3.47
N SER A 104 -4.49 14.09 -2.88
CA SER A 104 -3.68 13.70 -1.72
C SER A 104 -3.56 12.18 -1.59
N LEU A 105 -2.43 11.74 -1.08
CA LEU A 105 -2.09 10.35 -0.82
C LEU A 105 -1.72 10.22 0.65
N SER A 106 -2.35 9.28 1.34
CA SER A 106 -2.01 8.84 2.68
C SER A 106 -1.61 7.38 2.60
N THR A 107 -0.31 7.11 2.81
CA THR A 107 0.26 5.76 2.75
C THR A 107 0.28 5.12 4.13
N ILE A 108 0.49 3.80 4.17
CA ILE A 108 0.57 3.02 5.42
C ILE A 108 1.73 3.50 6.31
N HIS A 109 2.69 4.24 5.75
CA HIS A 109 3.78 4.84 6.51
C HIS A 109 3.32 5.96 7.46
N GLU A 110 2.22 6.67 7.16
CA GLU A 110 1.63 7.63 8.11
C GLU A 110 0.96 6.95 9.31
N GLU A 111 0.51 5.69 9.18
CA GLU A 111 0.03 4.90 10.33
C GLU A 111 1.18 4.41 11.23
N ILE A 112 2.44 4.45 10.76
CA ILE A 112 3.63 4.08 11.54
C ILE A 112 4.22 5.32 12.24
N GLU A 113 4.18 6.51 11.64
CA GLU A 113 4.62 7.76 12.29
C GLU A 113 3.63 8.27 13.37
N GLY A 114 2.44 7.69 13.47
CA GLY A 114 1.52 7.93 14.59
C GLY A 114 2.02 7.44 15.95
N GLU A 115 3.13 6.68 15.98
CA GLU A 115 3.79 6.19 17.19
C GLU A 115 5.20 6.78 17.39
N ALA A 116 5.50 7.92 16.77
CA ALA A 116 6.63 8.75 17.17
C ALA A 116 6.13 9.82 18.17
N PRO A 117 6.56 9.81 19.43
CA PRO A 117 6.21 10.88 20.36
C PRO A 117 6.73 12.19 19.77
N LYS A 118 5.83 13.14 19.57
CA LYS A 118 6.16 14.57 19.51
C LYS A 118 6.83 14.97 20.84
N GLU A 119 8.13 14.73 20.96
CA GLU A 119 9.00 15.57 21.79
C GLU A 119 9.36 16.75 20.88
N ALA A 120 8.49 17.77 20.79
CA ALA A 120 8.49 18.92 21.69
C ALA A 120 9.86 19.62 21.68
N GLU A 121 10.14 20.30 20.56
CA GLU A 121 11.05 21.44 20.55
C GLU A 121 10.40 22.57 21.38
N ALA A 122 10.95 22.84 22.56
CA ALA A 122 10.82 24.09 23.30
C ALA A 122 11.96 24.21 24.34
#